data_AF-A0A087CPZ3-F1
#
_entry.id   AF-A0A087CPZ3-F1
#
_cell.length_a   1.000
_cell.length_b   1.000
_cell.length_c   1.000
_cell.angle_alpha   90.00
_cell.angle_beta   90.00
_cell.angle_gamma   90.00
#
_symmetry.space_group_name_H-M   'P 1'
#
loop_
_entity.id
_entity.type
_entity.pdbx_description
1 polymer ?
#
loop_
_entity_poly.entity_id
_entity_poly.type
_entity_poly.pdbx_seq_one_letter_code
_entity_poly.pdbx_strand_id
1 'polypeptide(L)'
;VGWSYEGVGWVAPVSGDPVYRLYNGHVRGGDHHYTTSASERDSLVRAGWSYEGVGWRSGGSVPVYRQYNPYARTGTHNYTADGSENDRLVSVGWRAEGVGWYAVSAK
;
A
#
# COMPACT_ATOMS: atom_id res chain seq x y z
N VAL A 1 -21.14 -5.59 -9.97
CA VAL A 1 -21.47 -5.54 -8.52
C VAL A 1 -20.52 -6.50 -7.83
N GLY A 2 -19.71 -6.08 -6.86
CA GLY A 2 -18.67 -7.01 -6.36
C GLY A 2 -17.71 -6.49 -5.30
N TRP A 3 -18.19 -5.77 -4.28
CA TRP A 3 -17.41 -5.53 -3.07
C TRP A 3 -18.31 -5.75 -1.85
N SER A 4 -17.80 -6.49 -0.86
CA SER A 4 -18.38 -6.57 0.48
C SER A 4 -17.56 -5.67 1.38
N TYR A 5 -18.22 -4.79 2.13
CA TYR A 5 -17.54 -3.96 3.12
C TYR A 5 -17.21 -4.81 4.35
N GLU A 6 -15.94 -4.86 4.73
CA GLU A 6 -15.43 -5.68 5.84
C GLU A 6 -15.11 -4.84 7.10
N GLY A 7 -15.40 -3.52 7.07
CA GLY A 7 -15.07 -2.59 8.15
C GLY A 7 -13.96 -1.61 7.79
N VAL A 8 -13.60 -0.75 8.74
CA VAL A 8 -12.47 0.17 8.61
C VAL A 8 -11.22 -0.54 9.14
N GLY A 9 -10.26 -0.87 8.26
CA GLY A 9 -9.03 -1.52 8.68
C GLY A 9 -8.06 -0.60 9.43
N TRP A 10 -8.02 0.68 9.08
CA TRP A 10 -7.21 1.71 9.73
C TRP A 10 -7.68 3.10 9.28
N VAL A 11 -7.25 4.14 9.99
CA VAL A 11 -7.56 5.54 9.66
C VAL A 11 -6.24 6.30 9.45
N ALA A 12 -6.16 7.08 8.37
CA ALA A 12 -5.01 7.94 8.13
C ALA A 12 -4.99 9.10 9.15
N PRO A 13 -3.84 9.43 9.77
CA PRO A 13 -3.70 10.65 10.54
C PRO A 13 -3.76 11.90 9.66
N VAL A 14 -3.97 13.06 10.29
CA VAL A 14 -4.01 14.38 9.63
C VAL A 14 -2.62 14.99 9.42
N SER A 15 -1.58 14.47 10.08
CA SER A 15 -0.21 14.96 10.04
C SER A 15 0.80 13.82 10.06
N GLY A 16 2.02 14.12 9.62
CA GLY A 16 3.15 13.20 9.60
C GLY A 16 3.72 13.01 8.19
N ASP A 17 4.43 11.91 7.97
CA ASP A 17 5.17 11.69 6.73
C ASP A 17 4.22 11.46 5.54
N PRO A 18 4.53 11.97 4.35
CA PRO A 18 3.68 11.75 3.18
C PRO A 18 3.71 10.28 2.74
N VAL A 19 2.54 9.72 2.44
CA VAL A 19 2.42 8.49 1.64
C VAL A 19 2.11 8.89 0.20
N TYR A 20 3.08 8.68 -0.68
CA TYR A 20 2.99 8.99 -2.10
C TYR A 20 2.13 7.94 -2.82
N ARG A 21 1.23 8.41 -3.70
CA ARG A 21 0.45 7.56 -4.60
C ARG A 21 1.03 7.62 -6.00
N LEU A 22 1.24 6.45 -6.60
CA LEU A 22 1.67 6.31 -7.98
C LEU A 22 0.73 5.39 -8.74
N TYR A 23 0.49 5.70 -10.02
CA TYR A 23 -0.35 4.93 -10.91
C TYR A 23 0.46 4.34 -12.08
N ASN A 24 0.31 3.05 -12.30
CA ASN A 24 0.84 2.34 -13.47
C ASN A 24 -0.24 2.16 -14.53
N GLY A 25 -0.26 3.05 -15.52
CA GLY A 25 -1.15 2.91 -16.68
C GLY A 25 -0.74 1.86 -17.70
N HIS A 26 0.44 1.24 -17.55
CA HIS A 26 0.99 0.29 -18.54
C HIS A 26 0.45 -1.13 -18.40
N VAL A 27 -0.27 -1.43 -17.31
CA VAL A 27 -0.89 -2.73 -17.08
C VAL A 27 -2.41 -2.65 -17.28
N ARG A 28 -3.00 -3.72 -17.82
CA ARG A 28 -4.44 -3.78 -18.08
C ARG A 28 -5.21 -3.65 -16.75
N GLY A 29 -6.06 -2.64 -16.66
CA GLY A 29 -6.81 -2.31 -15.43
C GLY A 29 -6.12 -1.30 -14.52
N GLY A 30 -4.86 -0.94 -14.82
CA GLY A 30 -4.04 -0.07 -13.98
C GLY A 30 -3.53 -0.78 -12.73
N ASP A 31 -2.55 -0.18 -12.05
CA ASP A 31 -2.14 -0.59 -10.71
C ASP A 31 -1.75 0.65 -9.90
N HIS A 32 -1.98 0.63 -8.58
CA HIS A 32 -1.57 1.71 -7.70
C HIS A 32 -0.49 1.23 -6.72
N HIS A 33 0.50 2.07 -6.50
CA HIS A 33 1.54 1.86 -5.50
C HIS A 33 1.54 2.97 -4.46
N TYR A 34 1.78 2.59 -3.21
CA TYR A 34 1.79 3.48 -2.06
C TYR A 34 3.09 3.32 -1.27
N THR A 35 3.75 4.45 -1.01
CA THR A 35 5.05 4.43 -0.35
C THR A 35 5.35 5.72 0.39
N THR A 36 6.03 5.62 1.53
CA THR A 36 6.65 6.75 2.23
C THR A 36 8.03 7.09 1.66
N SER A 37 8.62 6.19 0.85
CA SER A 37 9.96 6.37 0.30
C SER A 37 9.95 7.28 -0.93
N ALA A 38 10.58 8.46 -0.80
CA ALA A 38 10.77 9.37 -1.92
C ALA A 38 11.66 8.75 -3.03
N SER A 39 12.65 7.93 -2.67
CA SER A 39 13.52 7.27 -3.64
C SER A 39 12.79 6.17 -4.44
N GLU A 40 11.86 5.45 -3.81
CA GLU A 40 11.00 4.49 -4.50
C GLU A 40 10.05 5.22 -5.46
N ARG A 41 9.40 6.30 -4.99
CA ARG A 41 8.58 7.19 -5.84
C ARG A 41 9.36 7.64 -7.07
N ASP A 42 10.55 8.22 -6.87
CA ASP A 42 11.35 8.78 -7.96
C ASP A 42 11.85 7.69 -8.93
N SER A 43 12.07 6.48 -8.43
CA SER A 43 12.45 5.33 -9.27
C SER A 43 11.28 4.85 -10.13
N LEU A 44 10.08 4.78 -9.58
CA LEU A 44 8.86 4.41 -10.31
C LEU A 44 8.46 5.47 -11.34
N VAL A 45 8.61 6.76 -11.01
CA VAL A 45 8.41 7.86 -11.98
C VAL A 45 9.38 7.73 -13.15
N ARG A 46 10.67 7.46 -12.88
CA ARG A 46 11.66 7.19 -13.95
C ARG A 46 11.31 5.95 -14.78
N ALA A 47 10.65 4.96 -14.16
CA ALA A 47 10.14 3.78 -14.85
C ALA A 47 8.82 4.02 -15.61
N GLY A 48 8.32 5.27 -15.63
CA GLY A 48 7.14 5.66 -16.41
C GLY A 48 5.81 5.59 -15.66
N TRP A 49 5.82 5.41 -14.34
CA TRP A 49 4.61 5.53 -13.52
C TRP A 49 4.23 7.00 -13.33
N SER A 50 2.93 7.28 -13.22
CA SER A 50 2.43 8.62 -12.94
C SER A 50 2.43 8.87 -11.44
N TYR A 51 3.14 9.91 -10.98
CA TYR A 51 3.03 10.39 -9.60
C TYR A 51 1.76 11.22 -9.44
N GLU A 52 0.88 10.81 -8.53
CA GLU A 52 -0.42 11.43 -8.33
C GLU A 52 -0.48 12.33 -7.09
N GLY A 53 0.65 12.52 -6.41
CA GLY A 53 0.75 13.33 -5.21
C GLY A 53 0.75 12.52 -3.92
N VAL A 54 0.52 13.22 -2.81
CA VAL A 54 0.36 12.63 -1.49
C VAL A 54 -1.08 12.13 -1.34
N GLY A 55 -1.25 10.82 -1.17
CA GLY A 55 -2.57 10.22 -0.96
C GLY A 55 -3.09 10.46 0.45
N TRP A 56 -2.22 10.29 1.45
CA TRP A 56 -2.50 10.53 2.87
C TRP A 56 -1.20 10.71 3.67
N ARG A 57 -1.32 10.87 4.99
CA ARG A 57 -0.20 10.98 5.92
C ARG A 57 0.01 9.69 6.70
N SER A 58 1.25 9.38 7.00
CA SER A 58 1.65 8.35 7.95
C SER A 58 1.89 8.95 9.33
N GLY A 59 1.51 8.22 10.37
CA GLY A 59 1.66 8.61 11.77
C GLY A 59 0.75 7.77 12.67
N GLY A 60 0.91 7.90 13.98
CA GLY A 60 0.25 7.00 14.95
C GLY A 60 1.10 5.76 15.24
N SER A 61 0.46 4.71 15.75
CA SER A 61 1.13 3.49 16.24
C SER A 61 0.64 2.20 15.61
N VAL A 62 -0.37 2.25 14.73
CA VAL A 62 -0.88 1.06 14.04
C VAL A 62 -0.02 0.81 12.80
N PRO A 63 0.73 -0.30 12.72
CA PRO A 63 1.49 -0.62 11.52
C PRO A 63 0.54 -1.04 10.40
N VAL A 64 0.76 -0.52 9.19
CA VAL A 64 0.16 -1.04 7.95
C VAL A 64 1.26 -1.76 7.18
N TYR A 65 1.14 -3.08 7.11
CA TYR A 65 2.06 -3.97 6.41
C TYR A 65 1.85 -3.91 4.92
N ARG A 66 2.95 -3.96 4.16
CA ARG A 66 2.94 -4.06 2.70
C ARG A 66 3.42 -5.44 2.27
N GLN A 67 2.65 -6.11 1.43
CA GLN A 67 3.05 -7.39 0.82
C GLN A 67 3.02 -7.29 -0.70
N TYR A 68 3.99 -7.89 -1.37
CA TYR A 68 4.06 -7.98 -2.82
C TYR A 68 3.74 -9.40 -3.30
N ASN A 69 2.83 -9.51 -4.27
CA ASN A 69 2.49 -10.73 -4.98
C ASN A 69 3.31 -10.86 -6.27
N PRO A 70 4.35 -11.72 -6.32
CA PRO A 70 5.17 -11.89 -7.51
C PRO A 70 4.44 -12.61 -8.66
N TYR A 71 3.24 -13.13 -8.43
CA TYR A 71 2.46 -13.89 -9.41
C TYR A 71 1.37 -13.05 -10.10
N ALA A 72 1.13 -11.81 -9.63
CA ALA A 72 0.12 -10.91 -10.19
C ALA A 72 0.72 -9.93 -11.19
N ARG A 73 -0.08 -9.49 -12.17
CA ARG A 73 0.29 -8.43 -13.13
C ARG A 73 -0.30 -7.06 -12.79
N THR A 74 -1.33 -7.02 -11.96
CA THR A 74 -2.04 -5.84 -11.42
C THR A 74 -2.57 -6.22 -10.04
N GLY A 75 -2.81 -5.24 -9.16
CA GLY A 75 -3.15 -5.52 -7.76
C GLY A 75 -1.98 -6.24 -7.09
N THR A 76 -0.76 -5.83 -7.44
CA THR A 76 0.46 -6.55 -7.05
C THR A 76 0.81 -6.36 -5.59
N HIS A 77 0.24 -5.36 -4.91
CA HIS A 77 0.52 -5.07 -3.52
C HIS A 77 -0.75 -5.13 -2.67
N ASN A 78 -0.63 -5.71 -1.48
CA ASN A 78 -1.63 -5.63 -0.43
C ASN A 78 -1.12 -4.72 0.70
N TYR A 79 -2.06 -4.04 1.36
CA TYR A 79 -1.78 -3.12 2.45
C TYR A 79 -2.78 -3.35 3.58
N THR A 80 -2.30 -3.86 4.72
CA THR A 80 -3.17 -4.31 5.80
C THR A 80 -2.62 -3.98 7.18
N ALA A 81 -3.51 -3.63 8.10
CA ALA A 81 -3.18 -3.52 9.52
C ALA A 81 -3.28 -4.87 10.26
N ASP A 82 -3.82 -5.92 9.61
CA ASP A 82 -3.95 -7.24 10.18
C ASP A 82 -2.65 -8.05 9.97
N GLY A 83 -1.94 -8.30 11.08
CA GLY A 83 -0.75 -9.14 11.07
C GLY A 83 -1.03 -10.59 10.66
N SER A 84 -2.23 -11.11 10.93
CA SER A 84 -2.62 -12.46 10.53
C SER A 84 -2.81 -12.56 9.02
N GLU A 85 -3.38 -11.52 8.39
CA GLU A 85 -3.48 -11.45 6.93
C GLU A 85 -2.09 -11.38 6.28
N ASN A 86 -1.20 -10.54 6.84
CA ASN A 86 0.20 -10.47 6.41
C ASN A 86 0.85 -11.86 6.39
N ASP A 87 0.81 -12.54 7.54
CA ASP A 87 1.47 -13.84 7.71
C ASP A 87 0.84 -14.91 6.82
N ARG A 88 -0.49 -14.86 6.65
CA ARG A 88 -1.21 -15.76 5.74
C ARG A 88 -0.78 -15.55 4.29
N LEU A 89 -0.71 -14.32 3.79
CA LEU A 89 -0.29 -14.05 2.41
C LEU A 89 1.16 -14.48 2.17
N VAL A 90 2.04 -14.22 3.15
CA VAL A 90 3.43 -14.70 3.11
C VAL A 90 3.50 -16.23 3.04
N SER A 91 2.67 -16.93 3.82
CA SER A 91 2.63 -18.40 3.81
C SER A 91 2.24 -19.00 2.46
N VAL A 92 1.53 -18.26 1.62
CA VAL A 92 1.12 -18.68 0.26
C VAL A 92 2.02 -18.09 -0.84
N GLY A 93 3.19 -17.57 -0.47
CA GLY A 93 4.26 -17.18 -1.41
C GLY A 93 4.36 -15.69 -1.74
N TRP A 94 3.58 -14.83 -1.07
CA TRP A 94 3.79 -13.38 -1.17
C TRP A 94 5.06 -12.97 -0.41
N ARG A 95 5.63 -11.84 -0.78
CA ARG A 95 6.81 -11.27 -0.13
C ARG A 95 6.38 -10.21 0.86
N ALA A 96 6.75 -10.38 2.13
CA ALA A 96 6.63 -9.31 3.11
C ALA A 96 7.66 -8.21 2.81
N GLU A 97 7.21 -6.97 2.76
CA GLU A 97 8.06 -5.79 2.56
C GLU A 97 8.18 -4.93 3.84
N GLY A 98 7.61 -5.42 4.94
CA GLY A 98 7.60 -4.75 6.23
C GLY A 98 6.45 -3.75 6.38
N VAL A 99 6.64 -2.79 7.27
CA VAL A 99 5.67 -1.71 7.51
C VAL A 99 5.81 -0.67 6.40
N GLY A 100 4.75 -0.50 5.59
CA GLY A 100 4.71 0.53 4.56
C GLY A 100 4.49 1.93 5.15
N TRP A 101 3.62 2.02 6.16
CA TRP A 101 3.40 3.24 6.95
C TRP A 101 2.73 2.91 8.29
N TYR A 102 2.74 3.88 9.20
CA TYR A 102 1.91 3.88 10.40
C TYR A 102 0.61 4.65 10.18
N ALA A 103 -0.45 4.19 10.84
CA ALA A 103 -1.79 4.77 10.85
C ALA A 103 -2.29 4.94 12.30
N VAL A 104 -3.51 5.49 12.45
CA VAL A 104 -4.24 5.46 13.72
C VAL A 104 -5.31 4.36 13.69
N SER A 105 -5.60 3.78 14.84
CA SER A 105 -6.58 2.71 14.99
C SER A 105 -7.96 3.19 14.54
N ALA A 106 -8.65 2.34 13.76
CA ALA A 106 -10.08 2.45 13.58
C ALA A 106 -10.73 2.13 14.95
N LYS A 107 -11.32 3.14 15.59
CA LYS A 107 -12.01 2.97 16.86
C LYS A 107 -13.17 1.98 16.76
#